data_AF-A0A397UY48-F1
#
_entry.id   AF-A0A397UY48-F1
#
_cell.length_a   1.000
_cell.length_b   1.000
_cell.length_c   1.000
_cell.angle_alpha   90.00
_cell.angle_beta   90.00
_cell.angle_gamma   90.00
#
_symmetry.space_group_name_H-M   'P 1'
#
loop_
_entity.id
_entity.type
_entity.pdbx_description
1 polymer ?
#
loop_
_entity_poly.entity_id
_entity_poly.type
_entity_poly.pdbx_seq_one_letter_code
_entity_poly.pdbx_strand_id
1 'polypeptide(L)'
;MKSLSNIPFFVLFIAIVISIAYVPPIKGHTVWIHNKLLPGTQAAVLAHPGPDSGREIAYSHSIAHKGFHFDITLFPNETEYYLTFKVVGSSRPQQVRGPYDNSKDVCWSFHGSVATWDIDDDC
;
A
#
# COMPACT_ATOMS: atom_id res chain seq x y z
N MET A 1 -23.62 -53.92 -1.19
CA MET A 1 -23.90 -52.75 -2.05
C MET A 1 -23.04 -51.60 -1.56
N LYS A 2 -22.15 -51.08 -2.43
CA LYS A 2 -21.13 -50.09 -2.08
C LYS A 2 -21.78 -48.72 -1.88
N SER A 3 -21.67 -48.18 -0.67
CA SER A 3 -22.04 -46.80 -0.35
C SER A 3 -21.11 -45.84 -1.10
N LEU A 4 -21.56 -45.36 -2.25
CA LEU A 4 -20.88 -44.33 -3.06
C LEU A 4 -21.67 -43.00 -3.07
N SER A 5 -22.63 -42.84 -2.16
CA SER A 5 -23.61 -41.73 -2.22
C SER A 5 -23.12 -40.43 -1.57
N ASN A 6 -22.07 -40.44 -0.76
CA ASN A 6 -21.69 -39.27 0.08
C ASN A 6 -20.50 -38.44 -0.45
N ILE A 7 -19.78 -38.93 -1.45
CA ILE A 7 -18.66 -38.20 -2.07
C ILE A 7 -19.13 -36.91 -2.79
N PRO A 8 -20.23 -36.87 -3.58
CA PRO A 8 -20.61 -35.65 -4.28
C PRO A 8 -21.06 -34.53 -3.33
N PHE A 9 -21.69 -34.87 -2.20
CA PHE A 9 -22.15 -33.88 -1.22
C PHE A 9 -20.99 -33.26 -0.42
N PHE A 10 -20.00 -34.05 -0.02
CA PHE A 10 -18.82 -33.54 0.68
C PHE A 10 -17.97 -32.64 -0.24
N VAL A 11 -17.79 -33.01 -1.50
CA VAL A 11 -17.05 -32.19 -2.48
C VAL A 11 -17.79 -30.88 -2.75
N LEU A 12 -19.12 -30.92 -2.87
CA LEU A 12 -19.94 -29.71 -3.05
C LEU A 12 -19.89 -28.80 -1.82
N PHE A 13 -19.97 -29.37 -0.61
CA PHE A 13 -19.88 -28.61 0.64
C PHE A 13 -18.51 -27.94 0.80
N ILE A 14 -17.42 -28.66 0.51
CA ILE A 14 -16.07 -28.11 0.53
C ILE A 14 -15.93 -27.00 -0.51
N ALA A 15 -16.45 -27.18 -1.73
CA ALA A 15 -16.42 -26.16 -2.78
C ALA A 15 -17.20 -24.89 -2.38
N ILE A 16 -18.36 -25.04 -1.73
CA ILE A 16 -19.16 -23.92 -1.23
C ILE A 16 -18.42 -23.18 -0.11
N VAL A 17 -17.86 -23.89 0.88
CA VAL A 17 -17.12 -23.27 1.99
C VAL A 17 -15.88 -22.52 1.49
N ILE A 18 -15.13 -23.11 0.55
CA ILE A 18 -13.97 -22.44 -0.07
C ILE A 18 -14.41 -21.18 -0.85
N SER A 19 -15.56 -21.22 -1.51
CA SER A 19 -16.09 -20.08 -2.27
C SER A 19 -16.59 -18.93 -1.37
N ILE A 20 -17.12 -19.23 -0.17
CA ILE A 20 -17.58 -18.21 0.79
C ILE A 20 -16.40 -17.56 1.54
N ALA A 21 -15.29 -18.28 1.71
CA ALA A 21 -14.11 -17.78 2.40
C ALA A 21 -13.24 -16.83 1.55
N TYR A 22 -13.44 -16.79 0.22
CA TYR A 22 -12.72 -15.88 -0.65
C TYR A 22 -13.38 -14.50 -0.66
N VAL A 23 -12.79 -13.56 0.05
CA VAL A 23 -13.21 -12.16 0.00
C VAL A 23 -12.19 -11.40 -0.87
N PRO A 24 -12.60 -10.84 -2.02
CA PRO A 24 -11.68 -10.24 -2.97
C PRO A 24 -11.05 -8.97 -2.39
N PRO A 25 -9.79 -8.66 -2.75
CA PRO A 25 -9.17 -7.41 -2.34
C PRO A 25 -9.91 -6.21 -2.92
N ILE A 26 -9.99 -5.13 -2.15
CA ILE A 26 -10.59 -3.87 -2.58
C ILE A 26 -9.52 -3.12 -3.37
N LYS A 27 -9.68 -3.10 -4.70
CA LYS A 27 -8.82 -2.30 -5.57
C LYS A 27 -9.07 -0.83 -5.25
N GLY A 28 -8.05 -0.15 -4.77
CA GLY A 28 -8.13 1.21 -4.26
C GLY A 28 -7.66 2.25 -5.26
N HIS A 29 -7.30 3.39 -4.66
CA HIS A 29 -6.88 4.60 -5.34
C HIS A 29 -5.36 4.67 -5.49
N THR A 30 -4.92 5.56 -6.38
CA THR A 30 -3.49 5.71 -6.68
C THR A 30 -2.86 6.77 -5.78
N VAL A 31 -1.67 6.48 -5.27
CA VAL A 31 -0.80 7.45 -4.59
C VAL A 31 0.20 7.97 -5.61
N TRP A 32 0.19 9.28 -5.85
CA TRP A 32 1.09 9.96 -6.78
C TRP A 32 2.18 10.72 -6.03
N ILE A 33 3.43 10.50 -6.42
CA ILE A 33 4.59 11.13 -5.79
C ILE A 33 5.35 11.97 -6.81
N HIS A 34 5.41 13.28 -6.56
CA HIS A 34 6.29 14.21 -7.25
C HIS A 34 7.63 14.27 -6.53
N ASN A 35 8.65 13.66 -7.12
CA ASN A 35 9.99 13.65 -6.54
C ASN A 35 10.78 14.90 -6.98
N LYS A 36 10.70 15.99 -6.21
CA LYS A 36 11.43 17.25 -6.46
C LYS A 36 12.70 17.37 -5.61
N LEU A 37 13.23 16.25 -5.09
CA LEU A 37 14.50 16.25 -4.36
C LEU A 37 15.68 16.65 -5.27
N LEU A 38 16.79 17.07 -4.64
CA LEU A 38 18.04 17.39 -5.31
C LEU A 38 18.67 16.17 -5.99
N PRO A 39 19.42 16.35 -7.09
CA PRO A 39 20.10 15.27 -7.80
C PRO A 39 20.94 14.37 -6.89
N GLY A 40 20.96 13.06 -7.19
CA GLY A 40 21.70 12.06 -6.42
C GLY A 40 20.96 11.52 -5.18
N THR A 41 19.74 11.98 -4.94
CA THR A 41 18.88 11.46 -3.86
C THR A 41 17.80 10.52 -4.40
N GLN A 42 17.27 9.68 -3.52
CA GLN A 42 16.21 8.72 -3.85
C GLN A 42 15.10 8.80 -2.80
N ALA A 43 13.87 9.00 -3.26
CA ALA A 43 12.67 8.98 -2.45
C ALA A 43 12.06 7.58 -2.46
N ALA A 44 11.45 7.19 -1.35
CA ALA A 44 10.69 5.96 -1.25
C ALA A 44 9.46 6.19 -0.36
N VAL A 45 8.36 5.57 -0.74
CA VAL A 45 7.09 5.61 0.00
C VAL A 45 6.59 4.19 0.18
N LEU A 46 6.13 3.92 1.40
CA LEU A 46 5.57 2.66 1.84
C LEU A 46 4.14 2.90 2.31
N ALA A 47 3.18 2.10 1.87
CA ALA A 47 1.85 2.04 2.44
C ALA A 47 1.70 0.84 3.39
N HIS A 48 1.02 1.05 4.53
CA HIS A 48 0.76 0.01 5.53
C HIS A 48 -0.62 0.21 6.18
N PRO A 49 -1.32 -0.86 6.62
CA PRO A 49 -2.70 -0.78 7.13
C PRO A 49 -2.79 -0.15 8.53
N GLY A 50 -1.65 0.08 9.18
CA GLY A 50 -1.59 0.62 10.54
C GLY A 50 -0.14 0.74 11.01
N PRO A 51 0.16 1.73 11.86
CA PRO A 51 1.52 2.09 12.27
C PRO A 51 2.31 0.93 12.90
N ASP A 52 1.63 -0.01 13.54
CA ASP A 52 2.24 -1.15 14.25
C ASP A 52 2.09 -2.49 13.49
N SER A 53 1.51 -2.48 12.28
CA SER A 53 1.17 -3.72 11.58
C SER A 53 2.39 -4.50 11.06
N GLY A 54 3.53 -3.82 10.88
CA GLY A 54 4.73 -4.37 10.24
C GLY A 54 4.53 -4.85 8.80
N ARG A 55 3.33 -4.66 8.22
CA ARG A 55 2.95 -5.16 6.91
C ARG A 55 2.98 -4.06 5.87
N GLU A 56 3.64 -4.36 4.77
CA GLU A 56 3.63 -3.57 3.54
C GLU A 56 2.42 -3.94 2.69
N ILE A 57 1.63 -2.94 2.28
CA ILE A 57 0.57 -3.07 1.28
C ILE A 57 1.10 -2.74 -0.10
N ALA A 58 1.88 -1.66 -0.19
CA ALA A 58 2.46 -1.19 -1.44
C ALA A 58 3.74 -0.41 -1.16
N TYR A 59 4.65 -0.42 -2.11
CA TYR A 59 5.91 0.30 -2.03
C TYR A 59 6.33 0.77 -3.41
N SER A 60 6.84 1.99 -3.47
CA SER A 60 7.47 2.50 -4.68
C SER A 60 8.54 3.52 -4.33
N HIS A 61 9.48 3.70 -5.25
CA HIS A 61 10.60 4.58 -5.06
C HIS A 61 11.11 5.08 -6.41
N SER A 62 11.83 6.20 -6.37
CA SER A 62 12.46 6.76 -7.56
C SER A 62 13.59 7.70 -7.17
N ILE A 63 14.50 7.92 -8.12
CA ILE A 63 15.56 8.92 -7.99
C ILE A 63 15.01 10.33 -8.23
N ALA A 64 15.74 11.33 -7.75
CA ALA A 64 15.42 12.76 -7.89
C ALA A 64 14.91 13.14 -9.30
N HIS A 65 13.93 14.04 -9.33
CA HIS A 65 13.26 14.56 -10.53
C HIS A 65 12.49 13.54 -11.37
N LYS A 66 12.31 12.31 -10.87
CA LYS A 66 11.44 11.31 -11.47
C LYS A 66 10.30 10.97 -10.52
N GLY A 67 9.10 11.47 -10.83
CA GLY A 67 7.89 11.09 -10.11
C GLY A 67 7.57 9.61 -10.25
N PHE A 68 6.75 9.09 -9.34
CA PHE A 68 6.33 7.69 -9.31
C PHE A 68 4.95 7.56 -8.68
N HIS A 69 4.34 6.39 -8.83
CA HIS A 69 3.04 6.10 -8.24
C HIS A 69 2.92 4.62 -7.87
N PHE A 70 1.89 4.29 -7.10
CA PHE A 70 1.47 2.93 -6.81
C PHE A 70 -0.01 2.91 -6.42
N ASP A 71 -0.67 1.78 -6.69
CA ASP A 71 -2.08 1.58 -6.36
C ASP A 71 -2.21 0.95 -4.96
N ILE A 72 -3.14 1.47 -4.17
CA ILE A 72 -3.49 0.88 -2.88
C ILE A 72 -4.43 -0.29 -3.10
N THR A 73 -4.13 -1.43 -2.49
CA THR A 73 -5.01 -2.60 -2.51
C THR A 73 -5.20 -3.08 -1.08
N LEU A 74 -6.40 -2.90 -0.52
CA LEU A 74 -6.69 -3.25 0.87
C LEU A 74 -7.37 -4.61 0.95
N PHE A 75 -7.12 -5.33 2.05
CA PHE A 75 -7.95 -6.47 2.37
C PHE A 75 -9.33 -6.02 2.91
N PRO A 76 -10.36 -6.86 2.85
CA PRO A 76 -11.73 -6.47 3.20
C PRO A 76 -11.95 -5.99 4.64
N ASN A 77 -11.07 -6.37 5.56
CA ASN A 77 -11.06 -5.90 6.95
C ASN A 77 -10.20 -4.65 7.16
N GLU A 78 -9.59 -4.11 6.11
CA GLU A 78 -8.82 -2.88 6.11
C GLU A 78 -9.60 -1.79 5.41
N THR A 79 -9.96 -0.77 6.16
CA THR A 79 -10.65 0.42 5.64
C THR A 79 -9.71 1.59 5.45
N GLU A 80 -8.53 1.54 6.06
CA GLU A 80 -7.60 2.65 6.11
C GLU A 80 -6.15 2.19 5.87
N TYR A 81 -5.32 3.13 5.43
CA TYR A 81 -3.88 2.95 5.33
C TYR A 81 -3.12 4.22 5.74
N TYR A 82 -1.84 4.04 6.02
CA TYR A 82 -0.88 5.08 6.32
C TYR A 82 0.22 5.06 5.29
N LEU A 83 0.83 6.21 5.05
CA LEU A 83 1.98 6.37 4.16
C LEU A 83 3.21 6.74 4.98
N THR A 84 4.29 5.98 4.81
CA THR A 84 5.60 6.25 5.38
C THR A 84 6.55 6.71 4.28
N PHE A 85 7.00 7.95 4.40
CA PHE A 85 7.91 8.63 3.48
C PHE A 85 9.32 8.56 4.00
N LYS A 86 10.27 8.27 3.12
CA LYS A 86 11.71 8.28 3.44
C LYS A 86 12.55 8.76 2.26
N VAL A 87 13.67 9.38 2.58
CA VAL A 87 14.78 9.61 1.63
C VAL A 87 15.88 8.60 1.95
N VAL A 88 16.29 7.82 0.95
CA VAL A 88 17.29 6.75 1.14
C VAL A 88 18.64 7.36 1.54
N GLY A 89 19.24 6.84 2.60
CA GLY A 89 20.51 7.35 3.15
C GLY A 89 20.37 8.57 4.06
N SER A 90 19.15 9.10 4.27
CA SER A 90 18.89 10.20 5.19
C SER A 90 19.02 9.74 6.64
N SER A 91 19.63 10.56 7.49
CA SER A 91 19.61 10.41 8.95
C SER A 91 18.36 11.02 9.60
N ARG A 92 17.58 11.82 8.86
CA ARG A 92 16.29 12.33 9.35
C ARG A 92 15.28 11.19 9.50
N PRO A 93 14.39 11.28 10.51
CA PRO A 93 13.34 10.29 10.72
C PRO A 93 12.39 10.22 9.52
N GLN A 94 11.80 9.04 9.34
CA GLN A 94 10.74 8.83 8.36
C GLN A 94 9.52 9.66 8.75
N GLN A 95 8.78 10.16 7.77
CA GLN A 95 7.57 10.91 8.00
C GLN A 95 6.37 10.02 7.72
N VAL A 96 5.40 9.98 8.64
CA VAL A 96 4.17 9.19 8.49
C VAL A 96 2.99 10.13 8.26
N ARG A 97 2.07 9.77 7.37
CA ARG A 97 0.80 10.47 7.10
C ARG A 97 -0.36 9.50 7.04
N GLY A 98 -1.56 10.02 7.28
CA GLY A 98 -2.80 9.24 7.38
C GLY A 98 -3.41 9.30 8.79
N PRO A 99 -4.41 8.44 9.07
CA PRO A 99 -4.95 7.43 8.16
C PRO A 99 -5.64 8.04 6.94
N TYR A 100 -5.65 7.30 5.84
CA TYR A 100 -6.42 7.58 4.63
C TYR A 100 -7.45 6.48 4.43
N ASP A 101 -8.69 6.87 4.12
CA ASP A 101 -9.84 5.98 3.97
C ASP A 101 -9.92 5.28 2.59
N ASN A 102 -8.89 5.44 1.75
CA ASN A 102 -8.84 4.89 0.39
C ASN A 102 -10.10 5.25 -0.43
N SER A 103 -10.61 6.47 -0.29
CA SER A 103 -11.78 6.97 -1.04
C SER A 103 -11.44 7.81 -2.28
N LYS A 104 -10.18 8.24 -2.39
CA LYS A 104 -9.67 9.08 -3.47
C LYS A 104 -8.17 8.90 -3.68
N ASP A 105 -7.70 9.32 -4.85
CA ASP A 105 -6.27 9.46 -5.12
C ASP A 105 -5.67 10.53 -4.21
N VAL A 106 -4.39 10.37 -3.87
CA VAL A 106 -3.64 11.32 -3.05
C VAL A 106 -2.31 11.65 -3.72
N CYS A 107 -1.91 12.92 -3.64
CA CYS A 107 -0.69 13.41 -4.27
C CYS A 107 0.24 14.02 -3.22
N TRP A 108 1.53 13.70 -3.29
CA TRP A 108 2.55 14.23 -2.39
C TRP A 108 3.79 14.66 -3.17
N SER A 109 4.44 15.71 -2.67
CA SER A 109 5.71 16.20 -3.20
C SER A 109 6.83 16.02 -2.20
N PHE A 110 7.96 15.44 -2.63
CA PHE A 110 9.21 15.49 -1.87
C PHE A 110 10.02 16.73 -2.25
N HIS A 111 10.60 17.41 -1.26
CA HIS A 111 11.51 18.53 -1.44
C HIS A 111 12.79 18.36 -0.61
N GLY A 112 13.89 18.97 -1.07
CA GLY A 112 15.17 19.00 -0.33
C GLY A 112 16.18 17.95 -0.81
N SER A 113 16.92 17.36 0.12
CA SER A 113 18.12 16.54 -0.11
C SER A 113 18.20 15.36 0.87
N VAL A 114 19.23 14.52 0.75
CA VAL A 114 19.48 13.43 1.70
C VAL A 114 19.70 13.92 3.14
N ALA A 115 20.27 15.12 3.33
CA ALA A 115 20.54 15.67 4.65
C ALA A 115 19.31 16.38 5.26
N THR A 116 18.54 17.06 4.39
CA THR A 116 17.42 17.92 4.78
C THR A 116 16.30 17.74 3.77
N TRP A 117 15.19 17.11 4.16
CA TRP A 117 14.03 16.93 3.29
C TRP A 117 12.73 17.18 4.02
N ASP A 118 11.69 17.41 3.22
CA ASP A 118 10.30 17.51 3.66
C ASP A 118 9.32 16.97 2.62
N ILE A 119 8.06 16.85 3.02
CA ILE A 119 6.94 16.45 2.17
C ILE A 119 5.75 17.40 2.33
N ASP A 120 5.13 17.73 1.21
CA ASP A 120 3.94 18.56 1.13
C ASP A 120 2.83 17.84 0.38
N ASP A 121 1.57 18.07 0.80
CA ASP A 121 0.40 17.67 0.03
C ASP A 121 0.36 18.53 -1.24
N ASP A 122 0.32 17.89 -2.41
CA ASP A 122 0.46 18.55 -3.72
C ASP A 122 -0.67 18.09 -4.65
N CYS A 123 -1.90 18.12 -4.13
CA CYS A 123 -3.14 17.90 -4.87
C CYS A 123 -3.61 19.17 -5.60
#